data_AF-A0A1Q5D2L6-F1
#
_entry.id   AF-A0A1Q5D2L6-F1
#
_cell.length_a   1.000
_cell.length_b   1.000
_cell.length_c   1.000
_cell.angle_alpha   90.00
_cell.angle_beta   90.00
_cell.angle_gamma   90.00
#
_symmetry.space_group_name_H-M   'P 1'
#
loop_
_entity.id
_entity.type
_entity.pdbx_description
1 polymer ?
#
loop_
_entity_poly.entity_id
_entity_poly.type
_entity_poly.pdbx_seq_one_letter_code
_entity_poly.pdbx_strand_id
1 'polypeptide(L)' 'MYWPAVLAYVLAVAGLAAAFWHWVRGKSWDDSLSFALTVTMTAVGGQWGAAIIRRKAGRGDG' A
#
# COMPACT_ATOMS: atom_id res chain seq x y z
N MET A 1 9.64 -10.00 10.72
CA MET A 1 8.83 -9.10 9.88
C MET A 1 8.42 -9.91 8.65
N TYR A 2 7.18 -10.41 8.60
CA TYR A 2 6.73 -11.33 7.55
C TYR A 2 6.44 -10.55 6.26
N TRP A 3 7.51 -10.18 5.57
CA TRP A 3 7.47 -9.48 4.30
C TRP A 3 6.56 -10.10 3.24
N PRO A 4 6.48 -11.45 3.08
CA PRO A 4 5.52 -12.04 2.16
C PRO A 4 4.05 -11.82 2.57
N ALA A 5 3.73 -11.79 3.87
CA ALA A 5 2.38 -11.52 4.34
C ALA A 5 1.96 -10.07 4.07
N VAL A 6 2.90 -9.14 4.20
CA VAL A 6 2.68 -7.72 3.85
C VAL A 6 2.42 -7.56 2.35
N LEU A 7 3.22 -8.21 1.50
CA LEU A 7 3.03 -8.20 0.05
C LEU A 7 1.69 -8.82 -0.37
N ALA A 8 1.32 -9.95 0.23
CA ALA A 8 0.04 -10.60 -0.02
C ALA A 8 -1.14 -9.70 0.37
N TYR A 9 -1.06 -9.02 1.51
CA TYR A 9 -2.09 -8.07 1.94
C TYR A 9 -2.20 -6.88 0.99
N VAL A 10 -1.07 -6.30 0.59
CA VAL A 10 -1.05 -5.17 -0.35
C VAL A 10 -1.63 -5.56 -1.71
N LEU A 11 -1.26 -6.73 -2.25
CA LEU A 11 -1.81 -7.25 -3.51
C LEU A 11 -3.31 -7.54 -3.40
N ALA A 12 -3.77 -8.11 -2.29
CA ALA A 12 -5.18 -8.39 -2.05
C ALA A 12 -6.00 -7.09 -1.99
N VAL A 13 -5.52 -6.08 -1.25
CA VAL A 13 -6.20 -4.78 -1.15
C VAL A 13 -6.18 -4.05 -2.50
N ALA A 14 -5.06 -4.08 -3.22
CA ALA A 14 -4.96 -3.45 -4.55
C ALA A 14 -5.88 -4.13 -5.56
N GLY A 15 -5.91 -5.47 -5.59
CA GLY A 15 -6.79 -6.24 -6.47
C GLY A 15 -8.27 -6.02 -6.16
N LEU A 16 -8.63 -5.99 -4.86
CA LEU A 16 -10.01 -5.75 -4.44
C LEU A 16 -10.46 -4.32 -4.73
N ALA A 17 -9.59 -3.33 -4.51
CA ALA A 17 -9.85 -1.94 -4.86
C ALA A 17 -10.03 -1.76 -6.38
N ALA A 18 -9.17 -2.39 -7.19
CA ALA A 18 -9.29 -2.36 -8.65
C ALA A 18 -10.60 -3.01 -9.13
N ALA A 19 -10.96 -4.17 -8.58
CA ALA A 19 -12.19 -4.88 -8.93
C ALA A 19 -13.45 -4.07 -8.53
N PHE A 20 -13.47 -3.51 -7.32
CA PHE A 20 -14.58 -2.67 -6.84
C PHE A 20 -14.72 -1.40 -7.67
N TRP A 21 -13.62 -0.74 -8.00
CA TRP A 21 -13.64 0.49 -8.79
C TRP A 21 -14.08 0.25 -10.23
N HIS A 22 -13.63 -0.86 -10.83
CA HIS A 22 -14.07 -1.28 -12.16
C HIS A 22 -15.58 -1.55 -12.20
N TRP A 23 -16.10 -2.24 -11.19
CA TRP A 23 -17.52 -2.59 -11.09
C TRP A 23 -18.43 -1.38 -10.85
N VAL A 24 -18.01 -0.43 -10.00
CA VAL A 24 -18.85 0.71 -9.57
C VAL A 24 -18.88 1.84 -10.61
N ARG A 25 -17.80 2.07 -11.37
CA ARG A 25 -17.66 3.27 -12.23
C ARG A 25 -17.71 3.02 -13.73
N GLY A 26 -17.65 1.77 -14.21
CA GLY A 26 -17.78 1.45 -15.64
C GLY A 26 -16.81 2.22 -16.56
N LYS A 27 -15.64 2.61 -16.04
CA LYS A 27 -14.67 3.51 -16.70
C LYS A 27 -13.31 2.81 -16.86
N SER A 28 -12.51 3.28 -17.82
CA SER A 28 -11.32 2.60 -18.37
C SER A 28 -10.33 2.09 -17.31
N TRP A 29 -9.74 0.92 -17.59
CA TRP A 29 -8.79 0.20 -16.72
C TRP A 29 -7.59 1.05 -16.27
N ASP A 30 -7.19 2.05 -17.07
CA ASP A 30 -6.04 2.94 -16.83
C ASP A 30 -6.17 3.80 -15.55
N ASP A 31 -7.38 4.30 -15.28
CA ASP A 31 -7.66 5.18 -14.14
C ASP A 31 -7.67 4.37 -12.82
N SER A 32 -8.12 3.12 -12.91
CA SER A 32 -8.14 2.17 -11.78
C SER A 32 -6.73 1.71 -11.40
N LEU A 33 -5.88 1.47 -12.40
CA LEU A 33 -4.46 1.15 -12.21
C LEU A 33 -3.70 2.31 -11.58
N SER A 34 -3.96 3.55 -12.02
CA SER A 34 -3.35 4.75 -11.45
C SER A 34 -3.73 4.91 -9.97
N PHE A 35 -5.00 4.72 -9.62
CA PHE A 35 -5.43 4.75 -8.22
C PHE A 35 -4.80 3.64 -7.38
N ALA A 36 -4.78 2.40 -7.88
CA ALA A 36 -4.14 1.28 -7.20
C ALA A 36 -2.64 1.52 -6.97
N LEU A 37 -1.95 2.11 -7.96
CA LEU A 37 -0.55 2.49 -7.87
C LEU A 37 -0.34 3.59 -6.82
N THR A 38 -1.18 4.63 -6.80
CA THR A 38 -1.12 5.71 -5.80
C THR A 38 -1.34 5.18 -4.39
N VAL A 39 -2.34 4.32 -4.19
CA VAL A 39 -2.62 3.68 -2.89
C VAL A 39 -1.43 2.82 -2.45
N THR A 40 -0.87 2.03 -3.38
CA THR A 40 0.30 1.19 -3.11
C THR A 40 1.51 2.03 -2.72
N MET A 41 1.84 3.08 -3.48
CA MET A 41 2.95 3.98 -3.17
C MET A 41 2.76 4.71 -1.84
N THR A 42 1.55 5.15 -1.54
CA THR A 42 1.24 5.82 -0.26
C THR A 42 1.39 4.87 0.92
N ALA A 43 0.90 3.64 0.79
CA ALA A 43 1.05 2.61 1.82
C ALA A 43 2.51 2.22 2.05
N VAL A 44 3.28 2.00 0.97
CA VAL A 44 4.72 1.69 1.03
C VAL A 44 5.48 2.85 1.66
N GLY A 45 5.25 4.09 1.21
CA GLY A 45 5.88 5.29 1.76
C GLY A 45 5.56 5.50 3.24
N GLY A 46 4.30 5.30 3.64
CA GLY A 46 3.88 5.36 5.05
C GLY A 46 4.54 4.29 5.92
N GLN A 47 4.65 3.06 5.42
CA GLN A 47 5.37 1.98 6.12
C GLN A 47 6.87 2.28 6.26
N TRP A 48 7.47 2.85 5.21
CA TRP A 48 8.88 3.26 5.22
C TRP A 48 9.13 4.38 6.22
N GLY A 49 8.28 5.42 6.23
CA GLY A 49 8.32 6.50 7.21
C GLY A 49 8.17 5.98 8.63
N ALA A 50 7.19 5.11 8.89
CA ALA A 50 7.00 4.48 10.19
C ALA A 50 8.19 3.61 10.61
N ALA A 51 8.85 2.93 9.67
CA ALA A 51 10.07 2.17 9.93
C ALA A 51 11.26 3.08 10.28
N ILE A 52 11.41 4.22 9.61
CA ILE A 52 12.42 5.24 9.93
C ILE A 52 12.18 5.84 11.31
N ILE A 53 10.94 6.20 11.63
CA ILE A 53 10.56 6.75 12.94
C ILE A 53 10.87 5.74 14.04
N ARG A 54 10.50 4.46 13.87
CA ARG A 54 10.84 3.39 14.83
C ARG A 54 12.34 3.18 14.98
N ARG A 55 13.12 3.24 13.90
CA ARG A 55 14.60 3.18 13.97
C ARG A 55 15.21 4.36 14.71
N LYS A 56 14.67 5.56 14.54
CA LYS A 56 15.12 6.74 15.29
C LYS A 56 14.71 6.68 16.76
N ALA A 57 13.50 6.24 17.05
CA ALA A 57 13.00 6.09 18.42
C ALA A 57 13.82 5.06 19.22
N GLY A 58 14.12 3.89 18.63
CA GLY A 58 14.95 2.87 19.28
C GLY A 58 16.45 3.20 19.42
N ARG A 59 16.91 4.37 18.94
CA ARG A 59 18.29 4.84 19.11
C ARG A 59 18.45 5.82 20.30
N GLY A 60 17.35 6.19 20.95
CA GLY A 60 17.34 7.10 22.11
C GLY A 60 17.44 6.41 23.48
N ASP A 61 17.37 5.08 23.53
CA ASP A 61 17.27 4.30 24.78
C ASP A 61 18.61 3.64 25.18
N GLY A 62 19.75 4.17 24.70
CA GLY A 62 21.09 3.64 24.97
C GLY A 62 22.04 4.69 25.52
#